data_AF-A0A1B6FJ33-F1
#
_entry.id   AF-A0A1B6FJ33-F1
#
_cell.length_a   1.000
_cell.length_b   1.000
_cell.length_c   1.000
_cell.angle_alpha   90.00
_cell.angle_beta   90.00
_cell.angle_gamma   90.00
#
_symmetry.space_group_name_H-M   'P 1'
#
loop_
_entity.id
_entity.type
_entity.pdbx_description
1 polymer ?
#
loop_
_entity_poly.entity_id
_entity_poly.type
_entity_poly.pdbx_seq_one_letter_code
_entity_poly.pdbx_strand_id
1 'polypeptide(L)'
;VRLECNRATYETIQVERGEKGVVYFKVGCKIPRIRSIQGRKTLVCRNGKYWHVDGEGVHVDSDAAEGFFLELREPTRICLKSAGPSGCYLSAGKNGAFRLTDTDCTTATKWEY
;
A
#
# COMPACT_ATOMS: atom_id res chain seq x y z
N VAL A 1 -4.61 -10.52 4.88
CA VAL A 1 -5.23 -10.46 3.54
C VAL A 1 -4.17 -10.05 2.56
N ARG A 2 -3.93 -10.82 1.50
CA ARG A 2 -2.81 -10.59 0.58
C ARG A 2 -3.20 -9.70 -0.59
N LEU A 3 -2.45 -8.62 -0.81
CA LEU A 3 -2.63 -7.70 -1.93
C LEU A 3 -2.28 -8.40 -3.25
N GLU A 4 -3.23 -8.38 -4.16
CA GLU A 4 -3.11 -8.95 -5.50
C GLU A 4 -3.65 -7.93 -6.50
N CYS A 5 -2.90 -7.61 -7.55
CA CYS A 5 -3.30 -6.60 -8.54
C CYS A 5 -4.49 -7.03 -9.41
N ASN A 6 -4.81 -8.32 -9.44
CA ASN A 6 -5.92 -8.90 -10.20
C ASN A 6 -7.19 -9.09 -9.33
N ARG A 7 -7.21 -8.62 -8.07
CA ARG A 7 -8.40 -8.65 -7.23
C ARG A 7 -9.03 -7.26 -7.07
N ALA A 8 -10.27 -7.14 -7.53
CA ALA A 8 -11.08 -5.92 -7.40
C ALA A 8 -11.68 -5.70 -5.99
N THR A 9 -11.20 -6.42 -4.97
CA THR A 9 -11.70 -6.26 -3.59
C THR A 9 -11.11 -5.03 -2.88
N TYR A 10 -10.05 -4.45 -3.43
CA TYR A 10 -9.38 -3.25 -2.91
C TYR A 10 -9.92 -2.03 -3.65
N GLU A 11 -10.64 -1.14 -2.98
CA GLU A 11 -11.24 0.03 -3.64
C GLU A 11 -10.34 1.25 -3.63
N THR A 12 -9.76 1.60 -2.48
CA THR A 12 -8.95 2.80 -2.31
C THR A 12 -7.69 2.48 -1.53
N ILE A 13 -6.60 3.19 -1.85
CA ILE A 13 -5.36 3.19 -1.08
C ILE A 13 -5.23 4.57 -0.45
N GLN A 14 -5.23 4.64 0.87
CA GLN A 14 -4.90 5.86 1.59
C GLN A 14 -3.38 5.93 1.77
N VAL A 15 -2.81 7.11 1.56
CA VAL A 15 -1.37 7.35 1.67
C VAL A 15 -1.13 8.34 2.82
N GLU A 16 -0.34 7.94 3.81
CA GLU A 16 0.10 8.81 4.91
C GLU A 16 1.56 9.19 4.71
N ARG A 17 1.89 10.48 4.89
CA ARG A 17 3.26 10.97 4.79
C ARG A 17 4.01 10.70 6.10
N GLY A 18 5.18 10.09 6.00
CA GLY A 18 6.16 9.94 7.06
C GLY A 18 7.29 10.96 6.95
N GLU A 19 8.33 10.75 7.73
CA GLU A 19 9.55 11.55 7.69
C GLU A 19 10.40 11.25 6.45
N LYS A 20 11.24 12.20 6.04
CA LYS A 20 12.25 12.01 4.99
C LYS A 20 11.69 11.48 3.65
N GLY A 21 10.44 11.81 3.33
CA GLY A 21 9.78 11.42 2.09
C GLY A 21 9.24 9.98 2.06
N VAL A 22 9.29 9.26 3.20
CA VAL A 22 8.64 7.96 3.34
C VAL A 22 7.12 8.14 3.30
N VAL A 23 6.42 7.19 2.68
CA VAL A 23 4.97 7.06 2.71
C VAL A 23 4.54 5.73 3.28
N TYR A 24 3.38 5.71 3.92
CA TYR A 24 2.74 4.51 4.45
C TYR A 24 1.41 4.30 3.74
N PHE A 25 1.20 3.10 3.21
CA PHE A 25 -0.05 2.74 2.54
C PHE A 25 -1.00 2.07 3.50
N LYS A 26 -2.25 2.53 3.49
CA LYS A 26 -3.37 1.95 4.23
C LYS A 26 -4.46 1.55 3.27
N VAL A 27 -5.19 0.51 3.64
CA VAL A 27 -6.41 0.20 2.90
C VAL A 27 -7.42 1.30 3.20
N GLY A 28 -7.98 1.90 2.16
CA GLY A 28 -9.03 2.89 2.31
C GLY A 28 -10.37 2.22 2.59
N CYS A 29 -11.21 2.92 3.35
CA CYS A 29 -12.55 2.46 3.67
C CYS A 29 -13.53 2.81 2.53
N LYS A 30 -14.40 1.84 2.19
CA LYS A 30 -15.46 1.92 1.17
C LYS A 30 -16.29 3.21 1.20
N ILE A 31 -16.59 3.75 2.38
CA ILE A 31 -17.31 5.02 2.65
C ILE A 31 -17.29 5.16 4.18
N PRO A 32 -17.02 6.33 4.79
CA PRO A 32 -17.24 6.52 6.22
C PRO A 32 -18.74 6.30 6.52
N ARG A 33 -19.06 5.18 7.20
CA ARG A 33 -20.44 4.92 7.61
C ARG A 33 -20.75 5.82 8.79
N ILE A 34 -21.77 6.67 8.66
CA ILE A 34 -22.31 7.40 9.79
C ILE A 34 -22.94 6.39 10.76
N ARG A 35 -22.42 6.28 11.98
CA ARG A 35 -23.05 5.56 13.08
C ARG A 35 -23.41 6.54 14.18
N SER A 36 -24.59 6.38 14.79
CA SER A 36 -24.92 7.08 16.03
C SER A 36 -24.29 6.34 17.20
N ILE A 37 -23.39 6.99 17.94
CA ILE A 37 -22.79 6.47 19.18
C ILE A 37 -23.15 7.47 20.27
N GLN A 38 -23.94 7.04 21.27
CA GLN A 38 -24.40 7.90 22.37
C GLN A 38 -25.05 9.22 21.89
N GLY A 39 -25.84 9.15 20.80
CA GLY A 39 -26.51 10.32 20.21
C GLY A 39 -25.63 11.20 19.31
N ARG A 40 -24.33 10.90 19.15
CA ARG A 40 -23.43 11.60 18.22
C ARG A 40 -23.28 10.81 16.92
N LYS A 41 -23.47 11.49 15.78
CA LYS A 41 -23.15 10.94 14.46
C LYS A 41 -21.63 10.89 14.29
N THR A 42 -21.07 9.70 14.32
CA THR A 42 -19.64 9.42 14.14
C THR A 42 -19.41 8.80 12.75
N LEU A 43 -18.43 9.31 12.03
CA LEU A 43 -17.93 8.65 10.81
C LEU A 43 -17.08 7.45 11.23
N VAL A 44 -17.54 6.24 10.91
CA VAL A 44 -16.81 5.00 11.20
C VAL A 44 -16.26 4.45 9.90
N CYS A 45 -14.95 4.61 9.71
CA CYS A 45 -14.19 3.94 8.65
C CYS A 45 -13.68 2.59 9.16
N ARG A 46 -14.10 1.49 8.52
CA ARG A 46 -13.42 0.20 8.70
C ARG A 46 -12.36 0.05 7.61
N ASN A 47 -11.13 0.43 7.95
CA ASN A 47 -9.90 -0.38 7.94
C ASN A 47 -8.63 0.51 7.92
N GLY A 48 -8.23 1.06 9.08
CA GLY A 48 -6.94 1.75 9.26
C GLY A 48 -5.72 0.82 9.29
N LYS A 49 -5.77 -0.32 8.60
CA LYS A 49 -4.68 -1.29 8.53
C LYS A 49 -3.70 -0.92 7.42
N TYR A 50 -2.44 -1.24 7.66
CA TYR A 50 -1.35 -0.90 6.77
C TYR A 50 -0.99 -2.04 5.84
N TRP A 51 -0.34 -1.66 4.76
CA TRP A 51 0.47 -2.57 3.98
C TRP A 51 1.67 -3.01 4.80
N HIS A 52 1.94 -4.30 4.76
CA HIS A 52 3.12 -4.91 5.34
C HIS A 52 3.68 -5.93 4.38
N VAL A 53 5.01 -5.98 4.25
CA VAL A 53 5.67 -6.95 3.39
C VAL A 53 6.31 -8.01 4.26
N ASP A 54 6.07 -9.27 3.95
CA ASP A 54 6.81 -10.39 4.49
C ASP A 54 7.52 -11.18 3.38
N GLY A 55 8.17 -12.29 3.75
CA GLY A 55 8.89 -13.14 2.80
C GLY A 55 7.99 -13.78 1.73
N GLU A 56 6.67 -13.81 1.94
CA GLU A 56 5.74 -14.42 1.02
C GLU A 56 5.06 -13.39 0.12
N GLY A 57 4.78 -12.17 0.57
CA GLY A 57 4.20 -11.11 -0.25
C GLY A 57 3.79 -9.84 0.51
N VAL A 58 2.79 -9.12 -0.01
CA VAL A 58 2.23 -7.92 0.63
C VAL A 58 0.88 -8.21 1.27
N HIS A 59 0.79 -7.94 2.56
CA HIS A 59 -0.40 -8.08 3.39
C HIS A 59 -1.01 -6.70 3.67
N VAL A 60 -2.33 -6.61 3.82
CA VAL A 60 -3.06 -5.33 3.95
C VAL A 60 -3.92 -5.22 5.20
N ASP A 61 -3.60 -6.02 6.21
CA ASP A 61 -4.31 -6.13 7.48
C ASP A 61 -3.39 -5.92 8.70
N SER A 62 -2.21 -5.34 8.48
CA SER A 62 -1.23 -5.08 9.54
C SER A 62 -1.59 -3.87 10.40
N ASP A 63 -1.25 -3.91 11.69
CA ASP A 63 -1.23 -2.74 12.57
C ASP A 63 0.09 -1.96 12.46
N ALA A 64 1.17 -2.61 12.03
CA ALA A 64 2.47 -1.99 11.80
C ALA A 64 2.58 -1.50 10.35
N ALA A 65 3.01 -0.26 10.18
CA ALA A 65 3.18 0.37 8.88
C ALA A 65 4.52 0.02 8.25
N GLU A 66 4.51 -0.47 7.02
CA GLU A 66 5.71 -0.60 6.20
C GLU A 66 5.91 0.67 5.36
N GLY A 67 7.12 1.22 5.40
CA GLY A 67 7.47 2.45 4.70
C GLY A 67 7.89 2.20 3.26
N PHE A 68 7.49 3.10 2.36
CA PHE A 68 7.90 3.10 0.96
C PHE A 68 8.33 4.48 0.49
N PHE A 69 9.13 4.54 -0.57
CA PHE A 69 9.36 5.74 -1.36
C PHE A 69 8.58 5.66 -2.68
N LEU A 70 7.92 6.76 -3.04
CA LEU A 70 7.37 6.97 -4.38
C LEU A 70 8.47 7.54 -5.27
N GLU A 71 8.95 6.77 -6.23
CA GLU A 71 10.00 7.23 -7.13
C GLU A 71 9.43 7.49 -8.52
N LEU A 72 9.51 8.76 -8.96
CA LEU A 72 9.20 9.18 -10.33
C LEU A 72 10.25 8.58 -11.27
N ARG A 73 9.84 7.70 -12.18
CA ARG A 73 10.75 7.03 -13.11
C ARG A 73 10.46 7.36 -14.57
N GLU A 74 9.18 7.35 -14.95
CA GLU A 74 8.72 7.72 -16.29
C GLU A 74 7.75 8.91 -16.20
N PRO A 75 7.49 9.63 -17.32
CA PRO A 75 6.63 10.83 -17.32
C PRO A 75 5.25 10.62 -16.69
N THR A 76 4.71 9.41 -16.72
CA THR A 76 3.40 9.07 -16.15
C THR A 76 3.46 7.85 -15.23
N ARG A 77 4.66 7.40 -14.83
CA ARG A 77 4.79 6.21 -13.96
C ARG A 77 5.75 6.37 -12.80
N ILE A 78 5.33 5.79 -11.67
CA ILE A 78 6.13 5.65 -10.46
C ILE A 78 6.48 4.19 -10.17
N CYS A 79 7.56 3.99 -9.43
CA CYS A 79 7.87 2.73 -8.78
C CYS A 79 7.77 2.90 -7.25
N LEU A 80 7.48 1.81 -6.56
CA LEU A 80 7.45 1.76 -5.09
C LEU A 80 8.69 1.05 -4.58
N LYS A 81 9.56 1.77 -3.87
CA LYS A 81 10.76 1.22 -3.23
C LYS A 81 10.51 1.04 -1.74
N SER A 82 10.86 -0.10 -1.16
CA SER A 82 10.82 -0.27 0.30
C SER A 82 11.78 0.71 0.97
N ALA A 83 11.31 1.37 2.03
CA ALA A 83 12.13 2.22 2.89
C ALA A 83 12.93 1.41 3.94
N GLY A 84 12.72 0.09 4.00
CA GLY A 84 13.50 -0.81 4.82
C GLY A 84 14.93 -1.00 4.31
N PRO A 85 15.79 -1.71 5.07
CA PRO A 85 17.21 -1.85 4.77
C PRO A 85 17.51 -2.59 3.47
N SER A 86 16.56 -3.37 2.93
CA SER A 86 16.72 -4.06 1.65
C SER A 86 16.73 -3.11 0.46
N GLY A 87 16.00 -1.99 0.53
CA GLY A 87 15.84 -1.05 -0.59
C GLY A 87 15.27 -1.68 -1.85
N CYS A 88 14.61 -2.84 -1.77
CA CYS A 88 14.05 -3.53 -2.93
C CYS A 88 12.76 -2.84 -3.42
N TYR A 89 12.43 -3.04 -4.69
CA TYR A 89 11.20 -2.56 -5.29
C TYR A 89 10.06 -3.56 -5.18
N LEU A 90 8.85 -3.01 -5.16
CA LEU A 90 7.62 -3.78 -5.27
C LEU A 90 7.41 -4.24 -6.72
N SER A 91 7.26 -5.55 -6.91
CA SER A 91 6.94 -6.15 -8.20
C SER A 91 5.78 -7.14 -8.09
N ALA A 92 4.90 -7.10 -9.08
CA ALA A 92 3.88 -8.10 -9.31
C ALA A 92 4.52 -9.42 -9.76
N GLY A 93 4.20 -10.49 -9.06
CA GLY A 93 4.60 -11.85 -9.37
C GLY A 93 3.47 -12.63 -10.05
N LYS A 94 3.63 -13.97 -10.07
CA LYS A 94 2.61 -14.89 -10.59
C LYS A 94 1.27 -14.67 -9.87
N ASN A 95 0.18 -14.81 -10.60
CA ASN A 95 -1.20 -14.66 -10.11
C ASN A 95 -1.50 -13.28 -9.50
N GLY A 96 -0.76 -12.24 -9.89
CA GLY A 96 -0.99 -10.87 -9.47
C GLY A 96 -0.51 -10.53 -8.05
N ALA A 97 0.15 -11.48 -7.37
CA ALA A 97 0.63 -11.26 -6.02
C ALA A 97 1.83 -10.31 -5.99
N PHE A 98 1.78 -9.29 -5.14
CA PHE A 98 2.93 -8.40 -4.94
C PHE A 98 3.97 -8.98 -3.98
N ARG A 99 5.24 -8.65 -4.24
CA ARG A 99 6.40 -8.97 -3.41
C ARG A 99 7.51 -7.95 -3.62
N LEU A 100 8.45 -7.86 -2.67
CA LEU A 100 9.71 -7.19 -2.92
C LEU A 100 10.64 -8.12 -3.71
N THR A 101 11.35 -7.57 -4.70
CA THR A 101 12.24 -8.35 -5.57
C THR A 101 13.68 -7.85 -5.50
N ASP A 102 14.04 -6.94 -6.39
CA ASP A 102 15.40 -6.48 -6.59
C ASP A 102 15.50 -4.98 -6.26
N THR A 103 16.74 -4.50 -6.18
CA THR A 103 17.13 -3.09 -6.05
C THR A 103 17.25 -2.38 -7.40
N ASP A 104 16.98 -3.08 -8.51
CA ASP A 104 16.86 -2.48 -9.84
C ASP A 104 15.41 -2.08 -10.16
N CYS A 105 15.21 -0.80 -10.45
CA CYS A 105 13.90 -0.22 -10.78
C CYS A 105 13.36 -0.69 -12.14
N THR A 106 14.19 -1.23 -13.03
CA THR A 106 13.73 -1.72 -14.34
C THR A 106 12.81 -2.94 -14.21
N THR A 107 12.98 -3.71 -13.13
CA THR A 107 12.21 -4.92 -12.80
C THR A 107 10.99 -4.63 -11.91
N ALA A 108 10.87 -3.38 -11.44
CA ALA A 108 9.79 -2.94 -10.57
C ALA A 108 8.45 -2.88 -11.31
N THR A 109 7.35 -3.09 -10.58
CA THR A 109 6.04 -2.71 -11.13
C THR A 109 5.92 -1.20 -11.19
N LYS A 110 5.57 -0.71 -12.39
CA LYS A 110 5.32 0.69 -12.68
C LYS A 110 3.83 0.98 -12.50
N TRP A 111 3.52 2.00 -11.71
CA TRP A 111 2.16 2.44 -11.40
C TRP A 111 1.91 3.75 -12.13
N GLU A 112 0.78 3.84 -12.82
CA GLU A 112 0.35 5.06 -13.49
C GLU A 112 -0.29 6.03 -12.49
N TYR A 113 -0.07 7.33 -12.67
CA TYR A 113 -0.58 8.40 -11.81
C TYR A 113 -1.23 9.53 -12.60
#